data_AF-A0A540VN42-F1
#
_entry.id   AF-A0A540VN42-F1
#
_cell.length_a   1.000
_cell.length_b   1.000
_cell.length_c   1.000
_cell.angle_alpha   90.00
_cell.angle_beta   90.00
_cell.angle_gamma   90.00
#
_symmetry.space_group_name_H-M   'P 1'
#
loop_
_entity.id
_entity.type
_entity.pdbx_description
1 polymer ?
#
loop_
_entity_poly.entity_id
_entity_poly.type
_entity_poly.pdbx_seq_one_letter_code
_entity_poly.pdbx_strand_id
1 'polypeptide(L)'
;MEPTREVLAGLVERVTFHSDESGFCVLRVKARGHRDLVTTVGHAAMISAGEWITASGVWINDRNHGLQFKAQFLKTSAPSSIDGIEKYLGSGMIRGIGPVYAKRLVRMFGKDVFDIIEATPERLREVEGIGPKRADKITSGWADQKAIREIMVFLHEHGVGTARAVRIFKTYGTDAVQVMSENPYRLARDIRGIGFRTADLIAEKLGIEKTAMIRVRAGISFALTEAMGDGHCGLPRADLIGLAGKLLEVPAPLIESALLEELAGETVTADQVAEADCIFLTGLYQAERGIAQHLGRVRAGPLPWPEIDAEKALPWVEQKTSLKLAPSQAEAIRLALKSKVMVITGGPGVGKTTIVNSILRILAAKRVKLLLCAPTGRAAKRMTEATGMDARTIHRLLEFDPKAVGFKRNEDN
;
A
#
# COMPACT_ATOMS: atom_id res chain seq x y z
N MET A 1 12.48 -31.09 12.80
CA MET A 1 13.10 -30.43 13.96
C MET A 1 12.86 -28.94 13.79
N GLU A 2 11.97 -28.35 14.58
CA GLU A 2 11.84 -26.89 14.60
C GLU A 2 13.16 -26.29 15.11
N PRO A 3 13.67 -25.21 14.49
CA PRO A 3 14.88 -24.56 14.99
C PRO A 3 14.61 -24.04 16.39
N THR A 4 15.47 -24.43 17.33
CA THR A 4 15.42 -24.02 18.73
C THR A 4 15.39 -22.50 18.80
N ARG A 5 14.30 -21.93 19.29
CA ARG A 5 14.18 -20.47 19.47
C ARG A 5 15.12 -20.04 20.59
N GLU A 6 16.11 -19.24 20.24
CA GLU A 6 17.04 -18.65 21.22
C GLU A 6 16.52 -17.28 21.66
N VAL A 7 16.96 -16.85 22.85
CA VAL A 7 16.62 -15.55 23.43
C VAL A 7 17.88 -14.71 23.55
N LEU A 8 17.85 -13.51 22.99
CA LEU A 8 18.92 -12.53 23.02
C LEU A 8 18.44 -11.28 23.75
N ALA A 9 19.08 -10.92 24.86
CA ALA A 9 18.75 -9.72 25.62
C ALA A 9 19.98 -8.81 25.78
N GLY A 10 19.81 -7.51 25.54
CA GLY A 10 20.92 -6.57 25.60
C GLY A 10 20.56 -5.13 25.29
N LEU A 11 21.54 -4.24 25.47
CA LEU A 11 21.40 -2.81 25.17
C LEU A 11 21.61 -2.56 23.68
N VAL A 12 20.72 -1.81 23.04
CA VAL A 12 20.92 -1.34 21.67
C VAL A 12 21.97 -0.24 21.71
N GLU A 13 23.18 -0.52 21.22
CA GLU A 13 24.23 0.50 21.14
C GLU A 13 24.03 1.41 19.95
N ARG A 14 23.56 0.86 18.83
CA ARG A 14 23.31 1.63 17.62
C ARG A 14 22.22 1.01 16.77
N VAL A 15 21.35 1.86 16.24
CA VAL A 15 20.43 1.51 15.15
C VAL A 15 21.15 1.80 13.84
N THR A 16 21.48 0.76 13.09
CA THR A 16 22.18 0.88 11.80
C THR A 16 21.22 1.26 10.68
N PHE A 17 19.97 0.77 10.76
CA PHE A 17 18.91 1.12 9.83
C PHE A 17 17.56 0.96 10.54
N HIS A 18 16.63 1.87 10.25
CA HIS A 18 15.23 1.77 10.64
C HIS A 18 14.37 2.28 9.49
N SER A 19 13.36 1.51 9.11
CA SER A 19 12.37 1.92 8.12
C SER A 19 11.11 2.40 8.83
N ASP A 20 10.83 3.70 8.75
CA ASP A 20 9.61 4.31 9.31
C ASP A 20 8.32 3.79 8.65
N GLU A 21 8.44 3.12 7.50
CA GLU A 21 7.31 2.59 6.72
C GLU A 21 7.00 1.12 7.05
N SER A 22 8.01 0.31 7.36
CA SER A 22 7.88 -1.15 7.58
C SER A 22 8.26 -1.61 8.99
N GLY A 23 8.80 -0.72 9.83
CA GLY A 23 9.37 -1.03 11.13
C GLY A 23 10.60 -1.93 11.05
N PHE A 24 11.13 -2.22 9.86
CA PHE A 24 12.33 -3.06 9.73
C PHE A 24 13.52 -2.34 10.34
N CYS A 25 14.21 -3.01 11.26
CA CYS A 25 15.35 -2.46 11.96
C CYS A 25 16.57 -3.39 11.92
N VAL A 26 17.75 -2.80 11.77
CA VAL A 26 19.05 -3.45 11.89
C VAL A 26 19.78 -2.84 13.07
N LEU A 27 20.00 -3.63 14.11
CA LEU A 27 20.48 -3.18 15.41
C LEU A 27 21.86 -3.74 15.69
N ARG A 28 22.67 -2.96 16.42
CA ARG A 28 23.91 -3.42 17.05
C ARG A 28 23.65 -3.50 18.54
N VAL A 29 23.58 -4.73 19.06
CA VAL A 29 23.10 -5.02 20.41
C VAL A 29 24.25 -5.57 21.25
N LYS A 30 24.49 -4.97 22.41
CA LYS A 30 25.39 -5.50 23.43
C LYS A 30 24.66 -6.57 24.24
N ALA A 31 24.61 -7.78 23.69
CA ALA A 31 23.89 -8.91 24.25
C ALA A 31 24.60 -9.50 25.49
N ARG A 32 23.84 -9.92 26.51
CA ARG A 32 24.39 -10.65 27.66
C ARG A 32 25.04 -11.95 27.19
N GLY A 33 26.27 -12.21 27.66
CA GLY A 33 27.03 -13.41 27.29
C GLY A 33 27.87 -13.28 26.01
N HIS A 34 27.77 -12.15 25.29
CA HIS A 34 28.59 -11.87 24.10
C HIS A 34 29.58 -10.74 24.38
N ARG A 35 30.84 -10.92 23.97
CA ARG A 35 31.89 -9.88 24.09
C ARG A 35 31.70 -8.75 23.07
N ASP A 36 31.34 -9.11 21.84
CA ASP A 36 31.14 -8.18 20.73
C ASP A 36 29.67 -7.81 20.51
N LEU A 37 29.45 -6.70 19.82
CA LEU A 37 28.11 -6.29 19.42
C LEU A 37 27.50 -7.28 18.42
N VAL A 38 26.33 -7.80 18.76
CA VAL A 38 25.56 -8.70 17.93
C VAL A 38 24.74 -7.89 16.92
N THR A 39 24.79 -8.27 15.64
CA THR A 39 23.85 -7.74 14.65
C THR A 39 22.51 -8.42 14.85
N THR A 40 21.49 -7.65 15.23
CA THR A 40 20.13 -8.15 15.42
C THR A 40 19.23 -7.51 14.38
N VAL A 41 18.56 -8.34 13.58
CA VAL A 41 17.62 -7.90 12.54
C VAL A 41 16.22 -8.29 12.98
N GLY A 42 15.29 -7.35 12.91
CA GLY A 42 13.91 -7.58 13.32
C GLY A 42 12.99 -6.47 12.87
N HIS A 43 11.79 -6.46 13.43
CA HIS A 43 10.83 -5.38 13.24
C HIS A 43 10.54 -4.73 14.59
N ALA A 44 10.78 -3.43 14.67
CA ALA A 44 10.42 -2.58 15.79
C ALA A 44 9.76 -1.32 15.21
N ALA A 45 8.59 -0.92 15.70
CA ALA A 45 7.93 0.28 15.17
C ALA A 45 8.72 1.55 15.48
N MET A 46 9.37 1.58 16.64
CA MET A 46 10.36 2.57 17.05
C MET A 46 11.41 1.86 17.87
N ILE A 47 12.67 2.18 17.62
CA ILE A 47 13.80 1.66 18.38
C ILE A 47 14.92 2.69 18.34
N SER A 48 15.40 3.06 19.52
CA SER A 48 16.50 3.99 19.67
C SER A 48 17.73 3.29 20.24
N ALA A 49 18.90 3.85 19.96
CA ALA A 49 20.07 3.53 20.75
C ALA A 49 19.77 3.83 22.22
N GLY A 50 20.26 3.00 23.14
CA GLY A 50 19.99 3.12 24.57
C GLY A 50 18.83 2.29 25.10
N GLU A 51 17.95 1.77 24.24
CA GLU A 51 16.87 0.88 24.67
C GLU A 51 17.40 -0.50 25.03
N TRP A 52 16.83 -1.10 26.07
CA TRP A 52 17.07 -2.51 26.36
C TRP A 52 16.12 -3.35 25.52
N ILE A 53 16.64 -4.33 24.77
CA ILE A 53 15.82 -5.26 24.02
C ILE A 53 15.89 -6.67 24.59
N THR A 54 14.78 -7.37 24.46
CA THR A 54 14.70 -8.83 24.58
C THR A 54 14.11 -9.34 23.28
N ALA A 55 14.91 -10.10 22.53
CA ALA A 55 14.54 -10.66 21.25
C ALA A 55 14.51 -12.19 21.33
N SER A 56 13.55 -12.83 20.65
CA SER A 56 13.56 -14.27 20.43
C SER A 56 13.55 -14.57 18.94
N GLY A 57 14.32 -15.57 18.54
CA GLY A 57 14.60 -15.78 17.13
C GLY A 57 15.61 -16.88 16.87
N VAL A 58 16.22 -16.80 15.69
CA VAL A 58 17.19 -17.78 15.20
C VAL A 58 18.43 -17.08 14.67
N TRP A 59 19.58 -17.70 14.85
CA TRP A 59 20.80 -17.27 14.20
C TRP A 59 20.76 -17.63 12.72
N ILE A 60 21.05 -16.64 11.89
CA ILE A 60 21.21 -16.81 10.45
C ILE A 60 22.59 -16.31 10.06
N ASN A 61 23.21 -16.96 9.08
CA ASN A 61 24.44 -16.48 8.48
C ASN A 61 24.10 -15.93 7.10
N ASP A 62 24.03 -14.61 6.98
CA ASP A 62 23.73 -13.93 5.72
C ASP A 62 24.97 -13.93 4.81
N ARG A 63 24.77 -14.21 3.51
CA ARG A 63 25.87 -14.33 2.54
C ARG A 63 26.66 -13.03 2.35
N ASN A 64 26.05 -11.88 2.59
CA ASN A 64 26.65 -10.56 2.41
C ASN A 64 27.01 -9.88 3.73
N HIS A 65 26.29 -10.20 4.82
CA HIS A 65 26.37 -9.47 6.09
C HIS A 65 26.80 -10.32 7.28
N GLY A 66 27.12 -11.59 7.08
CA GLY A 66 27.65 -12.50 8.09
C GLY A 66 26.62 -12.94 9.13
N LEU A 67 27.10 -13.32 10.32
CA LEU A 67 26.25 -13.83 11.38
C LEU A 67 25.32 -12.76 11.95
N GLN A 68 24.01 -13.02 11.91
CA GLN A 68 22.97 -12.14 12.40
C GLN A 68 21.96 -12.92 13.25
N PHE A 69 21.45 -12.28 14.29
CA PHE A 69 20.31 -12.79 15.04
C PHE A 69 19.03 -12.27 14.40
N LYS A 70 18.26 -13.14 13.74
CA LYS A 70 16.97 -12.79 13.15
C LYS A 70 15.88 -12.93 14.20
N ALA A 71 15.50 -11.81 14.79
CA ALA A 71 14.42 -11.72 15.77
C ALA A 71 13.07 -11.93 15.08
N GLN A 72 12.36 -13.00 15.46
CA GLN A 72 10.93 -13.14 15.16
C GLN A 72 10.10 -12.27 16.10
N PHE A 73 10.56 -12.13 17.35
CA PHE A 73 9.98 -11.24 18.34
C PHE A 73 11.06 -10.34 18.90
N LEU A 74 10.72 -9.06 19.08
CA LEU A 74 11.60 -8.06 19.66
C LEU A 74 10.76 -7.19 20.59
N LYS A 75 11.09 -7.22 21.89
CA LYS A 75 10.47 -6.39 22.92
C LYS A 75 11.47 -5.33 23.35
N THR A 76 11.09 -4.07 23.26
CA THR A 76 11.86 -2.94 23.81
C THR A 76 11.38 -2.65 25.23
N SER A 77 12.30 -2.27 26.10
CA SER A 77 12.01 -1.68 27.40
C SER A 77 12.56 -0.27 27.40
N ALA A 78 11.81 0.65 28.04
CA ALA A 78 12.23 2.02 28.17
C ALA A 78 13.63 2.10 28.78
N PRO A 79 14.48 3.02 28.31
CA PRO A 79 15.79 3.20 28.91
C PRO A 79 15.60 3.66 30.36
N SER A 80 15.95 2.81 31.32
CA SER A 80 15.98 3.15 32.75
C SER A 80 17.37 3.62 33.19
N SER A 81 18.35 3.52 32.30
CA SER A 81 19.71 4.04 32.47
C SER A 81 19.82 5.45 31.89
N ILE A 82 20.61 6.29 32.56
CA ILE A 82 20.87 7.69 32.16
C ILE A 82 21.42 7.75 30.72
N ASP A 83 22.35 6.86 30.37
CA ASP A 83 22.91 6.73 29.02
C ASP A 83 21.83 6.36 27.97
N GLY A 84 20.89 5.50 28.35
CA GLY A 84 19.81 5.09 27.46
C GLY A 84 18.80 6.22 27.21
N ILE A 85 18.51 7.01 28.25
CA ILE A 85 17.59 8.15 28.18
C ILE A 85 18.19 9.24 27.29
N GLU A 86 19.49 9.51 27.43
CA GLU A 86 20.20 10.47 26.59
C GLU A 86 20.19 10.06 25.11
N LYS A 87 20.48 8.79 24.82
CA LYS A 87 20.47 8.28 23.45
C LYS A 87 19.05 8.27 22.84
N TYR A 88 18.02 7.96 23.62
CA TYR A 88 16.62 8.02 23.18
C TYR A 88 16.17 9.45 22.85
N LEU A 89 16.40 10.39 23.77
CA LEU A 89 16.07 11.81 23.55
C LEU A 89 16.87 12.39 22.36
N GLY A 90 18.09 11.92 22.14
CA GLY A 90 18.99 12.36 21.07
C GLY A 90 18.74 11.71 19.70
N SER A 91 17.85 10.73 19.59
CA SER A 91 17.61 9.94 18.39
C SER A 91 16.92 10.71 17.25
N GLY A 92 16.41 11.92 17.52
CA GLY A 92 15.68 12.75 16.56
C GLY A 92 14.17 12.43 16.49
N MET A 93 13.68 11.53 17.34
CA MET A 93 12.28 11.12 17.39
C MET A 93 11.36 12.18 17.98
N ILE A 94 11.85 12.98 18.93
CA ILE A 94 11.13 14.13 19.48
C ILE A 94 11.62 15.38 18.76
N ARG A 95 10.74 15.97 17.94
CA ARG A 95 11.06 17.20 17.20
C ARG A 95 11.45 18.30 18.19
N GLY A 96 12.66 18.81 18.06
CA GLY A 96 13.20 19.85 18.96
C GLY A 96 14.27 19.35 19.92
N ILE A 97 14.46 18.03 20.06
CA ILE A 97 15.56 17.44 20.83
C ILE A 97 16.57 16.80 19.89
N GLY A 98 17.76 17.41 19.81
CA GLY A 98 18.94 16.80 19.20
C GLY A 98 19.91 16.28 20.26
N PRO A 99 20.99 15.57 19.88
CA PRO A 99 21.94 14.95 20.81
C PRO A 99 22.49 15.91 21.88
N VAL A 100 22.75 17.16 21.50
CA VAL A 100 23.22 18.21 22.42
C VAL A 100 22.19 18.55 23.50
N TYR A 101 20.92 18.66 23.12
CA TYR A 101 19.84 19.00 24.05
C TYR A 101 19.44 17.80 24.89
N ALA A 102 19.49 16.60 24.33
CA ALA A 102 19.31 15.35 25.06
C ALA A 102 20.30 15.24 26.23
N LYS A 103 21.59 15.50 25.96
CA LYS A 103 22.63 15.51 26.99
C LYS A 103 22.39 16.56 28.07
N ARG A 104 21.91 17.75 27.69
CA ARG A 104 21.59 18.83 28.65
C ARG A 104 20.37 18.49 29.51
N LEU A 105 19.31 17.98 28.89
CA LEU A 105 18.08 17.54 29.55
C LEU A 105 18.38 16.43 30.56
N VAL A 106 19.15 15.41 30.16
CA VAL A 106 19.52 14.31 31.06
C VAL A 106 20.49 14.76 32.15
N ARG A 107 21.38 15.72 31.87
CA ARG A 107 22.26 16.28 32.91
C ARG A 107 21.48 17.04 33.98
N MET A 108 20.39 17.71 33.62
CA MET A 108 19.58 18.52 34.53
C MET A 108 18.50 17.69 35.24
N PHE A 109 17.82 16.81 34.52
CA PHE A 109 16.63 16.09 34.98
C PHE A 109 16.85 14.60 35.22
N GLY A 110 18.01 14.06 34.84
CA GLY A 110 18.36 12.67 35.09
C GLY A 110 17.36 11.69 34.48
N LYS A 111 16.86 10.78 35.32
CA LYS A 111 15.91 9.74 34.92
C LYS A 111 14.46 10.25 34.78
N ASP A 112 14.16 11.37 35.43
CA ASP A 112 12.82 11.92 35.56
C ASP A 112 12.48 12.88 34.40
N VAL A 113 13.38 12.98 33.41
CA VAL A 113 13.22 13.87 32.25
C VAL A 113 11.92 13.61 31.49
N PHE A 114 11.47 12.36 31.42
CA PHE A 114 10.20 12.02 30.76
C PHE A 114 9.00 12.51 31.57
N ASP A 115 9.03 12.31 32.89
CA ASP A 115 7.98 12.79 33.81
C ASP A 115 7.92 14.32 33.80
N ILE A 116 9.06 15.00 33.61
CA ILE A 116 9.09 16.45 33.51
C ILE A 116 8.52 16.95 32.18
N ILE A 117 8.82 16.28 31.05
CA ILE A 117 8.21 16.64 29.76
C ILE A 117 6.68 16.46 29.82
N GLU A 118 6.19 15.48 30.58
CA GLU A 118 4.77 15.15 30.69
C GLU A 118 4.01 15.99 31.73
N ALA A 119 4.49 16.03 32.97
CA ALA A 119 3.77 16.62 34.09
C ALA A 119 4.08 18.10 34.30
N THR A 120 5.28 18.56 33.92
CA THR A 120 5.75 19.94 34.18
C THR A 120 6.59 20.50 33.02
N PRO A 121 6.03 20.59 31.80
CA PRO A 121 6.78 20.99 30.59
C PRO A 121 7.38 22.40 30.68
N GLU A 122 6.82 23.29 31.51
CA GLU A 122 7.40 24.61 31.80
C GLU A 122 8.84 24.55 32.30
N ARG A 123 9.23 23.49 33.02
CA ARG A 123 10.58 23.28 33.54
C ARG A 123 11.60 23.01 32.45
N LEU A 124 11.19 22.60 31.25
CA LEU A 124 12.10 22.44 30.11
C LEU A 124 12.86 23.75 29.80
N ARG A 125 12.30 24.90 30.18
CA ARG A 125 12.93 26.22 30.04
C ARG A 125 14.07 26.49 31.02
N GLU A 126 14.20 25.69 32.07
CA GLU A 126 15.36 25.72 32.98
C GLU A 126 16.63 25.27 32.27
N VAL A 127 16.50 24.46 31.20
CA VAL A 127 17.63 23.96 30.43
C VAL A 127 18.15 25.03 29.48
N GLU A 128 19.43 25.36 29.63
CA GLU A 128 20.13 26.32 28.80
C GLU A 128 19.97 26.02 27.29
N GLY A 129 19.39 26.98 26.55
CA GLY A 129 19.14 26.90 25.11
C GLY A 129 17.75 26.36 24.71
N ILE A 130 16.90 25.96 25.66
CA ILE A 130 15.51 25.59 25.40
C ILE A 130 14.60 26.80 25.68
N GLY A 131 14.37 27.61 24.65
CA GLY A 131 13.38 28.70 24.70
C GLY A 131 11.93 28.23 24.55
N PRO A 132 10.94 29.12 24.71
CA PRO A 132 9.50 28.77 24.70
C PRO A 132 9.07 28.03 23.43
N LYS A 133 9.44 28.53 22.24
CA LYS A 133 9.13 27.87 20.95
C LYS A 133 9.70 26.45 20.83
N ARG A 134 10.78 26.13 21.56
CA ARG A 134 11.40 24.80 21.52
C ARG A 134 10.77 23.89 22.56
N ALA A 135 10.47 24.39 23.75
CA ALA A 135 9.68 23.67 24.75
C ALA A 135 8.34 23.21 24.14
N ASP A 136 7.61 24.11 23.47
CA ASP A 136 6.33 23.78 22.82
C ASP A 136 6.49 22.66 21.78
N LYS A 137 7.54 22.70 20.95
CA LYS A 137 7.84 21.65 19.96
C LYS A 137 8.17 20.31 20.61
N ILE A 138 8.89 20.34 21.73
CA ILE A 138 9.27 19.15 22.49
C ILE A 138 8.01 18.52 23.08
N THR A 139 7.16 19.33 23.73
CA THR A 139 5.90 18.87 24.33
C THR A 139 4.93 18.32 23.27
N SER A 140 4.78 19.00 22.13
CA SER A 140 3.95 18.49 21.04
C SER A 140 4.51 17.20 20.44
N GLY A 141 5.82 17.13 20.24
CA GLY A 141 6.48 15.93 19.73
C GLY A 141 6.40 14.75 20.70
N TRP A 142 6.34 15.02 22.01
CA TRP A 142 6.16 14.03 23.05
C TRP A 142 4.74 13.45 23.07
N ALA A 143 3.71 14.29 22.90
CA ALA A 143 2.32 13.83 22.82
C ALA A 143 2.11 12.83 21.67
N ASP A 144 2.65 13.11 20.49
CA ASP A 144 2.61 12.18 19.34
C ASP A 144 3.31 10.85 19.68
N GLN A 145 4.46 10.90 20.36
CA GLN A 145 5.21 9.72 20.76
C GLN A 145 4.45 8.86 21.78
N LYS A 146 3.74 9.48 22.73
CA LYS A 146 2.90 8.79 23.72
C LYS A 146 1.75 8.04 23.04
N ALA A 147 1.02 8.71 22.13
CA ALA A 147 -0.09 8.08 21.41
C ALA A 147 0.39 6.90 20.54
N ILE A 148 1.52 7.04 19.83
CA ILE A 148 2.10 5.91 19.07
C ILE A 148 2.46 4.75 20.02
N ARG A 149 2.99 5.06 21.21
CA ARG A 149 3.31 4.05 22.23
C ARG A 149 2.07 3.32 22.73
N GLU A 150 0.99 4.02 23.02
CA GLU A 150 -0.29 3.42 23.44
C GLU A 150 -0.84 2.46 22.38
N ILE A 151 -0.81 2.86 21.10
CA ILE A 151 -1.18 1.98 19.98
C ILE A 151 -0.30 0.73 19.93
N MET A 152 1.01 0.88 20.14
CA MET A 152 1.93 -0.28 20.15
C MET A 152 1.64 -1.25 21.30
N VAL A 153 1.40 -0.72 22.50
CA VAL A 153 1.04 -1.53 23.68
C VAL A 153 -0.26 -2.27 23.40
N PHE A 154 -1.28 -1.57 22.91
CA PHE A 154 -2.55 -2.17 22.55
C PHE A 154 -2.39 -3.29 21.52
N LEU A 155 -1.68 -3.04 20.41
CA LEU A 155 -1.43 -4.08 19.40
C LEU A 155 -0.67 -5.28 19.97
N HIS A 156 0.30 -5.03 20.85
CA HIS A 156 1.09 -6.09 21.48
C HIS A 156 0.26 -6.95 22.43
N GLU A 157 -0.56 -6.34 23.28
CA GLU A 157 -1.49 -7.03 24.18
C GLU A 157 -2.44 -7.94 23.39
N HIS A 158 -2.81 -7.54 22.18
CA HIS A 158 -3.67 -8.29 21.27
C HIS A 158 -2.87 -9.14 20.25
N GLY A 159 -1.59 -9.38 20.48
CA GLY A 159 -0.77 -10.32 19.69
C GLY A 159 -0.48 -9.90 18.25
N VAL A 160 -0.61 -8.61 17.93
CA VAL A 160 -0.38 -8.06 16.59
C VAL A 160 0.97 -7.37 16.50
N GLY A 161 1.65 -7.55 15.36
CA GLY A 161 2.93 -6.90 15.08
C GLY A 161 2.84 -5.38 15.13
N THR A 162 3.72 -4.74 15.88
CA THR A 162 3.74 -3.28 16.11
C THR A 162 4.17 -2.47 14.90
N ALA A 163 4.71 -3.10 13.85
CA ALA A 163 5.17 -2.46 12.61
C ALA A 163 4.14 -1.55 11.92
N ARG A 164 2.85 -1.71 12.24
CA ARG A 164 1.73 -0.95 11.66
C ARG A 164 1.30 0.26 12.51
N ALA A 165 1.78 0.38 13.75
CA ALA A 165 1.35 1.40 14.71
C ALA A 165 1.50 2.83 14.18
N VAL A 166 2.61 3.11 13.49
CA VAL A 166 2.88 4.44 12.89
C VAL A 166 1.85 4.81 11.83
N ARG A 167 1.39 3.85 11.01
CA ARG A 167 0.36 4.10 9.99
C ARG A 167 -1.00 4.31 10.61
N ILE A 168 -1.30 3.56 11.67
CA ILE A 168 -2.53 3.72 12.45
C ILE A 168 -2.57 5.11 13.08
N PHE A 169 -1.49 5.55 13.73
CA PHE A 169 -1.38 6.89 14.29
C PHE A 169 -1.50 7.98 13.23
N LYS A 170 -0.87 7.83 12.06
CA LYS A 170 -1.01 8.82 10.97
C LYS A 170 -2.44 8.97 10.45
N THR A 171 -3.28 7.94 10.63
CA THR A 171 -4.67 7.93 10.12
C THR A 171 -5.65 8.41 11.18
N TYR A 172 -5.48 7.96 12.44
CA TYR A 172 -6.46 8.18 13.52
C TYR A 172 -5.93 9.02 14.68
N GLY A 173 -4.64 9.37 14.69
CA GLY A 173 -4.03 10.15 15.76
C GLY A 173 -4.18 9.47 17.13
N THR A 174 -4.60 10.26 18.11
CA THR A 174 -4.86 9.83 19.49
C THR A 174 -6.07 8.90 19.62
N ASP A 175 -7.01 8.95 18.68
CA ASP A 175 -8.26 8.17 18.74
C ASP A 175 -8.07 6.73 18.25
N ALA A 176 -6.86 6.38 17.80
CA ALA A 176 -6.53 5.08 17.24
C ALA A 176 -6.94 3.91 18.15
N VAL A 177 -6.64 3.99 19.45
CA VAL A 177 -6.98 2.91 20.40
C VAL A 177 -8.49 2.77 20.52
N GLN A 178 -9.22 3.88 20.66
CA GLN A 178 -10.68 3.88 20.72
C GLN A 178 -11.30 3.27 19.45
N VAL A 179 -10.86 3.71 18.27
CA VAL A 179 -11.33 3.18 16.99
C VAL A 179 -11.10 1.67 16.88
N MET A 180 -9.94 1.19 17.32
CA MET A 180 -9.63 -0.25 17.33
C MET A 180 -10.50 -1.04 18.30
N SER A 181 -10.82 -0.47 19.47
CA SER A 181 -11.68 -1.10 20.46
C SER A 181 -13.15 -1.15 20.02
N GLU A 182 -13.64 -0.09 19.37
CA GLU A 182 -15.04 -0.02 18.90
C GLU A 182 -15.29 -0.83 17.64
N ASN A 183 -14.42 -0.68 16.63
CA ASN A 183 -14.55 -1.40 15.36
C ASN A 183 -13.17 -1.61 14.71
N PRO A 184 -12.46 -2.70 15.04
CA PRO A 184 -11.12 -2.98 14.51
C PRO A 184 -11.11 -3.18 12.99
N TYR A 185 -12.25 -3.52 12.37
CA TYR A 185 -12.34 -3.69 10.91
C TYR A 185 -12.19 -2.38 10.14
N ARG A 186 -12.36 -1.22 10.79
CA ARG A 186 -12.01 0.08 10.20
C ARG A 186 -10.54 0.18 9.83
N LEU A 187 -9.65 -0.53 10.53
CA LEU A 187 -8.23 -0.58 10.16
C LEU A 187 -8.03 -1.17 8.76
N ALA A 188 -8.80 -2.20 8.40
CA ALA A 188 -8.68 -2.87 7.10
C ALA A 188 -9.20 -2.01 5.94
N ARG A 189 -10.16 -1.13 6.23
CA ARG A 189 -10.73 -0.20 5.25
C ARG A 189 -9.86 1.04 5.04
N ASP A 190 -9.42 1.65 6.14
CA ASP A 190 -8.85 3.00 6.10
C ASP A 190 -7.30 2.97 5.96
N ILE A 191 -6.64 1.84 6.26
CA ILE A 191 -5.17 1.75 6.30
C ILE A 191 -4.61 0.72 5.32
N ARG A 192 -3.91 1.23 4.30
CA ARG A 192 -3.20 0.40 3.32
C ARG A 192 -2.15 -0.50 4.00
N GLY A 193 -2.26 -1.81 3.76
CA GLY A 193 -1.37 -2.82 4.30
C GLY A 193 -1.87 -3.47 5.60
N ILE A 194 -3.00 -3.03 6.13
CA ILE A 194 -3.77 -3.78 7.12
C ILE A 194 -4.93 -4.43 6.37
N GLY A 195 -4.95 -5.76 6.33
CA GLY A 195 -6.05 -6.51 5.70
C GLY A 195 -7.05 -7.01 6.73
N PHE A 196 -8.19 -7.50 6.26
CA PHE A 196 -9.25 -8.09 7.08
C PHE A 196 -8.70 -9.12 8.08
N ARG A 197 -7.84 -10.05 7.63
CA ARG A 197 -7.27 -11.09 8.51
C ARG A 197 -6.53 -10.53 9.73
N THR A 198 -5.86 -9.39 9.60
CA THR A 198 -5.20 -8.77 10.77
C THR A 198 -6.20 -8.05 11.66
N ALA A 199 -7.19 -7.38 11.09
CA ALA A 199 -8.27 -6.79 11.89
C ALA A 199 -9.07 -7.88 12.64
N ASP A 200 -9.29 -9.04 12.01
CA ASP A 200 -10.01 -10.18 12.61
C ASP A 200 -9.24 -10.78 13.80
N LEU A 201 -7.89 -10.84 13.72
CA LEU A 201 -7.06 -11.23 14.86
C LEU A 201 -7.17 -10.25 16.04
N ILE A 202 -7.23 -8.94 15.78
CA ILE A 202 -7.45 -7.94 16.83
C ILE A 202 -8.84 -8.11 17.44
N ALA A 203 -9.86 -8.28 16.58
CA ALA A 203 -11.24 -8.45 16.97
C ALA A 203 -11.44 -9.67 17.88
N GLU A 204 -10.88 -10.82 17.50
CA GLU A 204 -10.91 -12.05 18.29
C GLU A 204 -10.33 -11.84 19.70
N LYS A 205 -9.20 -11.12 19.79
CA LYS A 205 -8.54 -10.83 21.07
C LYS A 205 -9.31 -9.82 21.93
N LEU A 206 -10.08 -8.93 21.30
CA LEU A 206 -11.03 -8.03 21.97
C LEU A 206 -12.32 -8.75 22.40
N GLY A 207 -12.49 -10.04 22.07
CA GLY A 207 -13.68 -10.81 22.41
C GLY A 207 -14.87 -10.56 21.47
N ILE A 208 -14.63 -10.02 20.28
CA ILE A 208 -15.69 -9.88 19.25
C ILE A 208 -16.03 -11.28 18.73
N GLU A 209 -17.30 -11.66 18.86
CA GLU A 209 -17.78 -12.97 18.41
C GLU A 209 -17.70 -13.13 16.89
N LYS A 210 -17.54 -14.37 16.42
CA LYS A 210 -17.54 -14.70 14.98
C LYS A 210 -18.82 -14.24 14.27
N THR A 211 -19.94 -14.23 14.98
CA THR A 211 -21.28 -13.85 14.54
C THR A 211 -21.57 -12.36 14.71
N ALA A 212 -20.64 -11.56 15.25
CA ALA A 212 -20.87 -10.13 15.43
C ALA A 212 -21.08 -9.43 14.09
N MET A 213 -22.13 -8.60 13.98
CA MET A 213 -22.50 -7.95 12.73
C MET A 213 -21.36 -7.12 12.13
N ILE A 214 -20.59 -6.41 12.97
CA ILE A 214 -19.41 -5.64 12.55
C ILE A 214 -18.37 -6.48 11.82
N ARG A 215 -18.20 -7.76 12.21
CA ARG A 215 -17.28 -8.71 11.58
C ARG A 215 -17.85 -9.23 10.27
N VAL A 216 -19.12 -9.65 10.27
CA VAL A 216 -19.76 -10.24 9.09
C VAL A 216 -19.82 -9.24 7.94
N ARG A 217 -20.17 -7.98 8.26
CA ARG A 217 -20.19 -6.87 7.28
C ARG A 217 -18.82 -6.61 6.66
N ALA A 218 -17.79 -6.46 7.49
CA ALA A 218 -16.42 -6.32 6.99
C ALA A 218 -15.96 -7.55 6.19
N GLY A 219 -16.46 -8.72 6.57
CA GLY A 219 -16.20 -9.99 5.91
C GLY A 219 -16.79 -10.11 4.50
N ILE A 220 -17.90 -9.42 4.20
CA ILE A 220 -18.48 -9.37 2.85
C ILE A 220 -17.52 -8.65 1.89
N SER A 221 -17.03 -7.47 2.28
CA SER A 221 -16.04 -6.73 1.51
C SER A 221 -14.73 -7.53 1.34
N PHE A 222 -14.34 -8.27 2.38
CA PHE A 222 -13.20 -9.18 2.31
C PHE A 222 -13.43 -10.32 1.30
N ALA A 223 -14.59 -10.97 1.30
CA ALA A 223 -14.92 -12.04 0.36
C ALA A 223 -14.88 -11.54 -1.09
N LEU A 224 -15.41 -10.35 -1.38
CA LEU A 224 -15.31 -9.72 -2.69
C LEU A 224 -13.86 -9.37 -3.05
N THR A 225 -13.05 -8.94 -2.09
CA THR A 225 -11.62 -8.65 -2.30
C THR A 225 -10.82 -9.92 -2.61
N GLU A 226 -11.10 -11.05 -1.95
CA GLU A 226 -10.46 -12.33 -2.27
C GLU A 226 -10.87 -12.78 -3.68
N ALA A 227 -12.15 -12.65 -4.05
CA ALA A 227 -12.63 -12.96 -5.41
C ALA A 227 -12.00 -12.05 -6.47
N MET A 228 -11.75 -10.78 -6.15
CA MET A 228 -10.99 -9.88 -7.01
C MET A 228 -9.55 -10.35 -7.23
N GLY A 229 -8.94 -11.03 -6.26
CA GLY A 229 -7.65 -11.70 -6.41
C GLY A 229 -7.63 -12.72 -7.55
N ASP A 230 -8.76 -13.36 -7.82
CA ASP A 230 -8.97 -14.30 -8.93
C ASP A 230 -9.43 -13.61 -10.23
N GLY A 231 -9.54 -12.28 -10.24
CA GLY A 231 -9.90 -11.47 -11.39
C GLY A 231 -11.40 -11.14 -11.52
N HIS A 232 -12.22 -11.46 -10.51
CA HIS A 232 -13.63 -11.09 -10.51
C HIS A 232 -13.83 -9.60 -10.19
N CYS A 233 -14.77 -8.93 -10.86
CA CYS A 233 -15.16 -7.55 -10.52
C CYS A 233 -16.33 -7.51 -9.51
N GLY A 234 -17.14 -8.56 -9.50
CA GLY A 234 -18.24 -8.83 -8.58
C GLY A 234 -18.61 -10.30 -8.65
N LEU A 235 -19.54 -10.72 -7.79
CA LEU A 235 -20.00 -12.11 -7.71
C LEU A 235 -21.53 -12.18 -7.73
N PRO A 236 -22.12 -13.24 -8.31
CA PRO A 236 -23.53 -13.56 -8.07
C PRO A 236 -23.82 -13.62 -6.57
N ARG A 237 -24.99 -13.13 -6.15
CA ARG A 237 -25.35 -13.03 -4.72
C ARG A 237 -25.20 -14.36 -3.99
N ALA A 238 -25.66 -15.46 -4.58
CA ALA A 238 -25.57 -16.79 -3.99
C ALA A 238 -24.11 -17.24 -3.79
N ASP A 239 -23.24 -16.96 -4.76
CA ASP A 239 -21.82 -17.30 -4.70
C ASP A 239 -21.10 -16.47 -3.64
N LEU A 240 -21.42 -15.18 -3.52
CA LEU A 240 -20.89 -14.32 -2.47
C LEU A 240 -21.28 -14.82 -1.07
N ILE A 241 -22.56 -15.17 -0.86
CA ILE A 241 -23.03 -15.71 0.42
C ILE A 241 -22.30 -17.02 0.74
N GLY A 242 -22.15 -17.91 -0.24
CA GLY A 242 -21.42 -19.16 -0.08
C GLY A 242 -19.93 -18.96 0.23
N LEU A 243 -19.27 -18.01 -0.46
CA LEU A 243 -17.86 -17.68 -0.24
C LEU A 243 -17.65 -17.05 1.14
N ALA A 244 -18.45 -16.05 1.50
CA ALA A 244 -18.38 -15.39 2.79
C ALA A 244 -18.68 -16.37 3.94
N GLY A 245 -19.63 -17.30 3.77
CA GLY A 245 -19.92 -18.32 4.78
C GLY A 245 -18.75 -19.24 5.05
N LYS A 246 -18.02 -19.64 3.99
CA LYS A 246 -16.79 -20.44 4.12
C LYS A 246 -15.65 -19.65 4.77
N LEU A 247 -15.44 -18.40 4.36
CA LEU A 247 -14.33 -17.58 4.86
C LEU A 247 -14.53 -17.13 6.31
N LEU A 248 -15.77 -16.82 6.69
CA LEU A 248 -16.10 -16.26 8.00
C LEU A 248 -16.57 -17.32 9.00
N GLU A 249 -16.91 -18.52 8.52
CA GLU A 249 -17.45 -19.63 9.31
C GLU A 249 -18.76 -19.26 10.03
N VAL A 250 -19.68 -18.60 9.30
CA VAL A 250 -20.99 -18.16 9.81
C VAL A 250 -22.12 -18.61 8.88
N PRO A 251 -23.35 -18.77 9.40
CA PRO A 251 -24.47 -19.25 8.60
C PRO A 251 -24.97 -18.20 7.60
N ALA A 252 -25.48 -18.68 6.45
CA ALA A 252 -25.94 -17.84 5.34
C ALA A 252 -26.96 -16.74 5.72
N PRO A 253 -27.98 -16.99 6.59
CA PRO A 253 -28.96 -15.96 6.97
C PRO A 253 -28.33 -14.72 7.63
N LEU A 254 -27.22 -14.91 8.35
CA LEU A 254 -26.50 -13.81 8.98
C LEU A 254 -25.76 -12.95 7.94
N ILE A 255 -25.22 -13.59 6.90
CA ILE A 255 -24.55 -12.91 5.79
C ILE A 255 -25.57 -12.15 4.94
N GLU A 256 -26.75 -12.73 4.70
CA GLU A 256 -27.84 -12.04 4.01
C GLU A 256 -28.27 -10.78 4.75
N SER A 257 -28.42 -10.86 6.07
CA SER A 257 -28.76 -9.71 6.91
C SER A 257 -27.66 -8.64 6.86
N ALA A 258 -26.40 -9.06 6.98
CA ALA A 258 -25.24 -8.16 6.86
C ALA A 258 -25.12 -7.51 5.47
N LEU A 259 -25.47 -8.24 4.40
CA LEU A 259 -25.43 -7.74 3.03
C LEU A 259 -26.46 -6.62 2.81
N LEU A 260 -27.65 -6.74 3.41
CA LEU A 260 -28.65 -5.66 3.37
C LEU A 260 -28.11 -4.38 4.02
N GLU A 261 -27.41 -4.49 5.14
CA GLU A 261 -26.78 -3.33 5.79
C GLU A 261 -25.61 -2.74 4.97
N GLU A 262 -24.78 -3.58 4.34
CA GLU A 262 -23.69 -3.10 3.48
C GLU A 262 -24.20 -2.43 2.20
N LEU A 263 -25.30 -2.91 1.63
CA LEU A 263 -25.98 -2.26 0.50
C LEU A 263 -26.54 -0.89 0.91
N ALA A 264 -27.16 -0.79 2.09
CA ALA A 264 -27.64 0.48 2.63
C ALA A 264 -26.50 1.46 2.97
N GLY A 265 -25.32 0.93 3.32
CA GLY A 265 -24.10 1.71 3.58
C GLY A 265 -23.29 2.07 2.34
N GLU A 266 -23.71 1.66 1.14
CA GLU A 266 -23.05 1.90 -0.16
C GLU A 266 -21.57 1.47 -0.21
N THR A 267 -21.16 0.53 0.63
CA THR A 267 -19.83 -0.10 0.56
C THR A 267 -19.79 -1.15 -0.56
N VAL A 268 -20.95 -1.77 -0.80
CA VAL A 268 -21.20 -2.69 -1.92
C VAL A 268 -22.40 -2.21 -2.72
N THR A 269 -22.43 -2.59 -3.99
CA THR A 269 -23.51 -2.25 -4.92
C THR A 269 -24.07 -3.51 -5.54
N ALA A 270 -25.39 -3.62 -5.58
CA ALA A 270 -26.10 -4.66 -6.33
C ALA A 270 -26.41 -4.14 -7.74
N ASP A 271 -26.15 -4.96 -8.75
CA ASP A 271 -26.60 -4.71 -10.12
C ASP A 271 -26.89 -6.04 -10.83
N GLN A 272 -27.72 -5.99 -11.87
CA GLN A 272 -28.09 -7.15 -12.65
C GLN A 272 -27.15 -7.27 -13.86
N VAL A 273 -26.38 -8.37 -13.90
CA VAL A 273 -25.53 -8.68 -15.05
C VAL A 273 -26.18 -9.83 -15.82
N ALA A 274 -26.68 -9.50 -17.02
CA ALA A 274 -27.56 -10.38 -17.80
C ALA A 274 -28.78 -10.82 -16.98
N GLU A 275 -28.84 -12.08 -16.55
CA GLU A 275 -29.96 -12.64 -15.78
C GLU A 275 -29.59 -12.92 -14.31
N ALA A 276 -28.39 -12.53 -13.86
CA ALA A 276 -27.91 -12.80 -12.51
C ALA A 276 -27.82 -11.52 -11.66
N ASP A 277 -28.32 -11.61 -10.42
CA ASP A 277 -28.12 -10.59 -9.40
C ASP A 277 -26.68 -10.67 -8.85
N CYS A 278 -25.89 -9.66 -9.15
CA CYS A 278 -24.48 -9.59 -8.79
C CYS A 278 -24.23 -8.49 -7.76
N ILE A 279 -23.28 -8.75 -6.86
CA ILE A 279 -22.81 -7.81 -5.85
C ILE A 279 -21.36 -7.44 -6.17
N PHE A 280 -21.07 -6.14 -6.10
CA PHE A 280 -19.78 -5.55 -6.42
C PHE A 280 -19.26 -4.74 -5.24
N LEU A 281 -17.94 -4.61 -5.12
CA LEU A 281 -17.39 -3.49 -4.37
C LEU A 281 -17.76 -2.20 -5.10
N THR A 282 -18.35 -1.23 -4.41
CA THR A 282 -18.88 -0.01 -5.04
C THR A 282 -17.83 0.74 -5.86
N GLY A 283 -16.58 0.79 -5.39
CA GLY A 283 -15.48 1.40 -6.14
C GLY A 283 -15.18 0.69 -7.47
N LEU A 284 -15.27 -0.64 -7.53
CA LEU A 284 -15.08 -1.40 -8.78
C LEU A 284 -16.28 -1.23 -9.71
N TYR A 285 -17.49 -1.24 -9.17
CA TYR A 285 -18.71 -0.99 -9.93
C TYR A 285 -18.67 0.39 -10.61
N GLN A 286 -18.32 1.43 -9.86
CA GLN A 286 -18.16 2.78 -10.40
C GLN A 286 -17.05 2.85 -11.45
N ALA A 287 -15.93 2.15 -11.24
CA ALA A 287 -14.86 2.07 -12.23
C ALA A 287 -15.33 1.41 -13.54
N GLU A 288 -16.08 0.30 -13.46
CA GLU A 288 -16.64 -0.39 -14.62
C GLU A 288 -17.64 0.50 -15.36
N ARG A 289 -18.56 1.13 -14.63
CA ARG A 289 -19.52 2.10 -15.19
C ARG A 289 -18.83 3.27 -15.85
N GLY A 290 -17.79 3.80 -15.23
CA GLY A 290 -16.96 4.88 -15.75
C GLY A 290 -16.27 4.48 -17.06
N ILE A 291 -15.63 3.30 -17.12
CA ILE A 291 -15.02 2.78 -18.35
C ILE A 291 -16.05 2.72 -19.49
N ALA A 292 -17.24 2.18 -19.23
CA ALA A 292 -18.31 2.10 -20.23
C ALA A 292 -18.76 3.49 -20.71
N GLN A 293 -18.91 4.44 -19.80
CA GLN A 293 -19.27 5.83 -20.11
C GLN A 293 -18.18 6.53 -20.94
N HIS A 294 -16.91 6.39 -20.56
CA HIS A 294 -15.79 6.97 -21.30
C HIS A 294 -15.66 6.37 -22.71
N LEU A 295 -15.84 5.05 -22.86
CA LEU A 295 -15.86 4.41 -24.17
C LEU A 295 -17.01 4.92 -25.04
N GLY A 296 -18.20 5.09 -24.48
CA GLY A 296 -19.35 5.70 -25.16
C GLY A 296 -19.06 7.13 -25.60
N ARG A 297 -18.49 7.95 -24.70
CA ARG A 297 -18.08 9.34 -24.97
C ARG A 297 -17.07 9.42 -26.12
N VAL A 298 -16.01 8.62 -26.07
CA VAL A 298 -14.97 8.61 -27.11
C VAL A 298 -15.54 8.15 -28.46
N ARG A 299 -16.41 7.14 -28.46
CA ARG A 299 -17.05 6.62 -29.67
C ARG A 299 -17.96 7.65 -30.35
N ALA A 300 -18.69 8.47 -29.58
CA ALA A 300 -19.65 9.44 -30.11
C ALA A 300 -18.98 10.71 -30.70
N GLY A 301 -17.71 10.99 -30.36
CA GLY A 301 -17.01 12.19 -30.83
C GLY A 301 -16.50 12.13 -32.28
N PRO A 302 -16.24 13.29 -32.92
CA PRO A 302 -15.74 13.36 -34.30
C PRO A 302 -14.28 12.90 -34.40
N LEU A 303 -13.89 12.16 -35.44
CA LEU A 303 -12.53 11.63 -35.61
C LEU A 303 -11.45 12.71 -35.43
N PRO A 304 -10.32 12.41 -34.75
CA PRO A 304 -9.28 13.40 -34.48
C PRO A 304 -8.32 13.58 -35.67
N TRP A 305 -8.67 13.02 -36.82
CA TRP A 305 -7.93 13.11 -38.09
C TRP A 305 -8.91 13.45 -39.21
N PRO A 306 -8.42 14.06 -40.32
CA PRO A 306 -9.25 14.35 -41.48
C PRO A 306 -9.78 13.06 -42.12
N GLU A 307 -10.76 13.17 -43.00
CA GLU A 307 -11.24 12.02 -43.77
C GLU A 307 -10.09 11.38 -44.59
N ILE A 308 -9.99 10.05 -44.50
CA ILE A 308 -8.96 9.26 -45.18
C ILE A 308 -9.66 8.26 -46.10
N ASP A 309 -9.46 8.42 -47.39
CA ASP A 309 -9.88 7.45 -48.41
C ASP A 309 -9.07 6.16 -48.27
N ALA A 310 -9.73 5.11 -47.76
CA ALA A 310 -9.08 3.84 -47.50
C ALA A 310 -8.64 3.10 -48.78
N GLU A 311 -9.34 3.29 -49.90
CA GLU A 311 -9.00 2.64 -51.17
C GLU A 311 -7.73 3.25 -51.79
N LYS A 312 -7.39 4.49 -51.43
CA LYS A 312 -6.08 5.08 -51.76
C LYS A 312 -5.01 4.77 -50.72
N ALA A 313 -5.39 4.70 -49.44
CA ALA A 313 -4.46 4.48 -48.36
C ALA A 313 -3.88 3.05 -48.32
N LEU A 314 -4.69 2.04 -48.69
CA LEU A 314 -4.27 0.64 -48.69
C LEU A 314 -3.14 0.36 -49.70
N PRO A 315 -3.28 0.65 -51.01
CA PRO A 315 -2.17 0.45 -51.96
C PRO A 315 -0.91 1.26 -51.59
N TRP A 316 -1.11 2.48 -51.07
CA TRP A 316 -0.01 3.33 -50.62
C TRP A 316 0.77 2.70 -49.46
N VAL A 317 0.09 2.13 -48.46
CA VAL A 317 0.76 1.53 -47.31
C VAL A 317 1.40 0.18 -47.66
N GLU A 318 0.81 -0.61 -48.56
CA GLU A 318 1.42 -1.82 -49.10
C GLU A 318 2.74 -1.52 -49.82
N GLN A 319 2.78 -0.48 -50.65
CA GLN A 319 4.01 -0.02 -51.29
C GLN A 319 5.05 0.45 -50.26
N LYS A 320 4.64 1.25 -49.27
CA LYS A 320 5.54 1.80 -48.24
C LYS A 320 6.10 0.75 -47.28
N THR A 321 5.38 -0.35 -47.07
CA THR A 321 5.80 -1.45 -46.19
C THR A 321 6.42 -2.60 -46.97
N SER A 322 6.26 -2.63 -48.30
CA SER A 322 6.63 -3.76 -49.16
C SER A 322 5.96 -5.07 -48.72
N LEU A 323 4.75 -4.98 -48.14
CA LEU A 323 3.96 -6.10 -47.66
C LEU A 323 2.59 -6.09 -48.35
N LYS A 324 2.13 -7.25 -48.78
CA LYS A 324 0.76 -7.44 -49.27
C LYS A 324 -0.15 -7.80 -48.09
N LEU A 325 -1.21 -7.03 -47.90
CA LEU A 325 -2.16 -7.23 -46.82
C LEU A 325 -3.13 -8.36 -47.15
N ALA A 326 -3.41 -9.21 -46.18
CA ALA A 326 -4.50 -10.16 -46.29
C ALA A 326 -5.86 -9.42 -46.29
N PRO A 327 -6.93 -9.98 -46.88
CA PRO A 327 -8.25 -9.33 -46.92
C PRO A 327 -8.74 -8.87 -45.54
N SER A 328 -8.59 -9.70 -44.50
CA SER A 328 -8.97 -9.36 -43.12
C SER A 328 -8.12 -8.25 -42.50
N GLN A 329 -6.85 -8.13 -42.88
CA GLN A 329 -5.97 -7.04 -42.44
C GLN A 329 -6.37 -5.73 -43.11
N ALA A 330 -6.70 -5.78 -44.41
CA ALA A 330 -7.20 -4.62 -45.15
C ALA A 330 -8.54 -4.13 -44.58
N GLU A 331 -9.46 -5.04 -44.28
CA GLU A 331 -10.73 -4.73 -43.59
C GLU A 331 -10.49 -4.09 -42.21
N ALA A 332 -9.58 -4.64 -41.41
CA ALA A 332 -9.22 -4.07 -40.12
C ALA A 332 -8.69 -2.63 -40.26
N ILE A 333 -7.86 -2.35 -41.27
CA ILE A 333 -7.36 -1.00 -41.54
C ILE A 333 -8.51 -0.07 -41.99
N ARG A 334 -9.41 -0.52 -42.88
CA ARG A 334 -10.59 0.26 -43.29
C ARG A 334 -11.44 0.66 -42.10
N LEU A 335 -11.70 -0.30 -41.19
CA LEU A 335 -12.47 -0.07 -39.98
C LEU A 335 -11.75 0.90 -39.04
N ALA A 336 -10.44 0.73 -38.83
CA ALA A 336 -9.64 1.61 -37.98
C ALA A 336 -9.71 3.08 -38.41
N LEU A 337 -9.61 3.36 -39.72
CA LEU A 337 -9.61 4.73 -40.25
C LEU A 337 -10.95 5.45 -40.04
N LYS A 338 -12.03 4.70 -39.85
CA LYS A 338 -13.39 5.21 -39.63
C LYS A 338 -13.85 5.13 -38.17
N SER A 339 -13.04 4.55 -37.27
CA SER A 339 -13.44 4.25 -35.89
C SER A 339 -12.62 5.02 -34.88
N LYS A 340 -13.31 5.63 -33.91
CA LYS A 340 -12.70 6.27 -32.74
C LYS A 340 -12.06 5.29 -31.76
N VAL A 341 -12.70 4.15 -31.60
CA VAL A 341 -12.28 3.05 -30.74
C VAL A 341 -12.36 1.79 -31.58
N MET A 342 -11.28 1.01 -31.58
CA MET A 342 -11.23 -0.26 -32.26
C MET A 342 -10.43 -1.25 -31.43
N VAL A 343 -10.94 -2.47 -31.33
CA VAL A 343 -10.22 -3.60 -30.71
C VAL A 343 -9.81 -4.55 -31.83
N ILE A 344 -8.51 -4.86 -31.90
CA ILE A 344 -7.96 -5.86 -32.82
C ILE A 344 -7.55 -7.07 -32.00
N THR A 345 -8.25 -8.17 -32.18
CA THR A 345 -7.93 -9.45 -31.55
C THR A 345 -7.30 -10.40 -32.57
N GLY A 346 -6.60 -11.43 -32.08
CA GLY A 346 -6.02 -12.44 -32.95
C GLY A 346 -4.93 -13.24 -32.23
N GLY A 347 -4.71 -14.49 -32.64
CA GLY A 347 -3.69 -15.37 -32.07
C GLY A 347 -2.25 -14.90 -32.33
N PRO A 348 -1.24 -15.58 -31.78
CA PRO A 348 0.15 -15.39 -32.16
C PRO A 348 0.34 -15.56 -33.69
N GLY A 349 1.20 -14.75 -34.31
CA GLY A 349 1.58 -14.92 -35.72
C GLY A 349 0.58 -14.41 -36.78
N VAL A 350 -0.64 -13.99 -36.42
CA VAL A 350 -1.67 -13.55 -37.41
C VAL A 350 -1.45 -12.15 -38.01
N GLY A 351 -0.26 -11.56 -37.83
CA GLY A 351 0.09 -10.28 -38.45
C GLY A 351 -0.53 -9.03 -37.79
N LYS A 352 -0.96 -9.08 -36.52
CA LYS A 352 -1.45 -7.90 -35.77
C LYS A 352 -0.50 -6.70 -35.84
N THR A 353 0.80 -6.98 -35.74
CA THR A 353 1.85 -5.96 -35.85
C THR A 353 1.84 -5.26 -37.21
N THR A 354 1.59 -6.00 -38.29
CA THR A 354 1.48 -5.45 -39.66
C THR A 354 0.29 -4.51 -39.77
N ILE A 355 -0.85 -4.87 -39.17
CA ILE A 355 -2.05 -4.03 -39.12
C ILE A 355 -1.74 -2.72 -38.38
N VAL A 356 -1.18 -2.82 -37.16
CA VAL A 356 -0.85 -1.65 -36.34
C VAL A 356 0.16 -0.74 -37.04
N ASN A 357 1.25 -1.28 -37.60
CA ASN A 357 2.25 -0.49 -38.33
C ASN A 357 1.64 0.21 -39.56
N SER A 358 0.72 -0.45 -40.27
CA SER A 358 0.04 0.15 -41.42
C SER A 358 -0.85 1.31 -41.01
N ILE A 359 -1.67 1.15 -39.96
CA ILE A 359 -2.51 2.21 -39.42
C ILE A 359 -1.65 3.42 -38.99
N LEU A 360 -0.58 3.18 -38.23
CA LEU A 360 0.30 4.24 -37.76
C LEU A 360 0.96 5.01 -38.91
N ARG A 361 1.40 4.32 -39.98
CA ARG A 361 2.00 4.98 -41.16
C ARG A 361 1.00 5.85 -41.91
N ILE A 362 -0.24 5.37 -42.08
CA ILE A 362 -1.31 6.13 -42.73
C ILE A 362 -1.64 7.40 -41.92
N LEU A 363 -1.82 7.26 -40.60
CA LEU A 363 -2.13 8.40 -39.73
C LEU A 363 -0.95 9.38 -39.61
N ALA A 364 0.29 8.89 -39.55
CA ALA A 364 1.49 9.73 -39.55
C ALA A 364 1.61 10.57 -40.83
N ALA A 365 1.26 10.00 -41.99
CA ALA A 365 1.25 10.74 -43.26
C ALA A 365 0.23 11.90 -43.27
N LYS A 366 -0.79 11.83 -42.41
CA LYS A 366 -1.76 12.91 -42.17
C LYS A 366 -1.37 13.84 -41.02
N ARG A 367 -0.13 13.74 -40.52
CA ARG A 367 0.43 14.55 -39.41
C ARG A 367 -0.36 14.44 -38.12
N VAL A 368 -1.02 13.31 -37.88
CA VAL A 368 -1.70 13.02 -36.62
C VAL A 368 -0.66 12.79 -35.53
N LYS A 369 -0.89 13.34 -34.33
CA LYS A 369 -0.04 13.06 -33.16
C LYS A 369 -0.32 11.64 -32.68
N LEU A 370 0.67 10.78 -32.77
CA LEU A 370 0.58 9.38 -32.38
C LEU A 370 1.24 9.16 -31.02
N LEU A 371 0.52 8.51 -30.11
CA LEU A 371 1.03 8.09 -28.80
C LEU A 371 0.84 6.58 -28.69
N LEU A 372 1.93 5.85 -28.45
CA LEU A 372 1.92 4.40 -28.33
C LEU A 372 2.18 4.02 -26.88
N CYS A 373 1.36 3.11 -26.34
CA CYS A 373 1.58 2.58 -25.01
C CYS A 373 1.27 1.10 -24.89
N ALA A 374 1.90 0.47 -23.90
CA ALA A 374 1.62 -0.91 -23.49
C ALA A 374 1.59 -1.04 -21.95
N PRO A 375 1.00 -2.11 -21.39
CA PRO A 375 0.96 -2.30 -19.93
C PRO A 375 2.34 -2.52 -19.31
N THR A 376 3.25 -3.20 -20.03
CA THR A 376 4.59 -3.56 -19.52
C THR A 376 5.72 -2.95 -20.35
N GLY A 377 6.87 -2.71 -19.73
CA GLY A 377 8.04 -2.16 -20.41
C GLY A 377 8.57 -3.05 -21.54
N ARG A 378 8.50 -4.39 -21.37
CA ARG A 378 8.90 -5.33 -22.42
C ARG A 378 7.96 -5.26 -23.63
N ALA A 379 6.64 -5.14 -23.41
CA ALA A 379 5.68 -4.98 -24.49
C ALA A 379 5.87 -3.65 -25.22
N ALA A 380 6.11 -2.56 -24.47
CA ALA A 380 6.41 -1.25 -25.05
C ALA A 380 7.68 -1.30 -25.92
N LYS A 381 8.78 -1.89 -25.41
CA LYS A 381 10.02 -2.04 -26.19
C LYS A 381 9.81 -2.80 -27.50
N ARG A 382 9.09 -3.93 -27.45
CA ARG A 382 8.76 -4.70 -28.67
C ARG A 382 7.88 -3.91 -29.64
N MET A 383 6.94 -3.11 -29.12
CA MET A 383 6.12 -2.23 -29.94
C MET A 383 6.96 -1.14 -30.61
N THR A 384 7.93 -0.56 -29.90
CA THR A 384 8.90 0.39 -30.47
C THR A 384 9.72 -0.24 -31.58
N GLU A 385 10.31 -1.41 -31.34
CA GLU A 385 11.11 -2.14 -32.34
C GLU A 385 10.30 -2.47 -33.59
N ALA A 386 9.03 -2.87 -33.42
CA ALA A 386 8.18 -3.30 -34.50
C ALA A 386 7.58 -2.14 -35.33
N THR A 387 7.36 -0.98 -34.71
CA THR A 387 6.72 0.18 -35.36
C THR A 387 7.72 1.26 -35.76
N GLY A 388 8.90 1.28 -35.16
CA GLY A 388 9.88 2.36 -35.29
C GLY A 388 9.49 3.65 -34.56
N MET A 389 8.44 3.63 -33.73
CA MET A 389 7.92 4.79 -32.99
C MET A 389 8.09 4.60 -31.48
N ASP A 390 8.39 5.68 -30.75
CA ASP A 390 8.55 5.61 -29.28
C ASP A 390 7.24 5.14 -28.61
N ALA A 391 7.27 3.96 -28.00
CA ALA A 391 6.20 3.42 -27.19
C ALA A 391 6.60 3.40 -25.71
N ARG A 392 5.66 3.80 -24.85
CA ARG A 392 5.87 3.90 -23.40
C ARG A 392 4.99 2.92 -22.63
N THR A 393 5.25 2.77 -21.34
CA THR A 393 4.24 2.12 -20.49
C THR A 393 3.06 3.07 -20.28
N ILE A 394 1.86 2.54 -20.05
CA ILE A 394 0.68 3.38 -19.71
C ILE A 394 1.00 4.31 -18.53
N HIS A 395 1.68 3.81 -17.50
CA HIS A 395 2.12 4.60 -16.35
C HIS A 395 3.06 5.77 -16.68
N ARG A 396 4.00 5.57 -17.62
CA ARG A 396 4.91 6.64 -18.07
C ARG A 396 4.21 7.64 -18.98
N LEU A 397 3.27 7.17 -19.79
CA LEU A 397 2.49 8.03 -20.68
C LEU A 397 1.59 8.98 -19.88
N LEU A 398 0.96 8.46 -18.82
CA LEU A 398 0.07 9.23 -17.93
C LEU A 398 0.80 9.90 -16.76
N GLU A 399 2.14 9.84 -16.71
CA GLU A 399 2.97 10.47 -15.69
C GLU A 399 2.54 10.11 -14.25
N PHE A 400 2.54 8.81 -13.92
CA PHE A 400 2.19 8.33 -12.57
C PHE A 400 3.12 8.91 -11.48
N ASP A 401 2.53 9.45 -10.42
CA ASP A 401 3.22 9.95 -9.24
C ASP A 401 3.03 8.98 -8.05
N PRO A 402 4.10 8.28 -7.62
CA PRO A 402 4.03 7.39 -6.47
C PRO A 402 3.71 8.08 -5.14
N LYS A 403 4.01 9.37 -4.99
CA LYS A 403 3.76 10.12 -3.75
C LYS A 403 2.29 10.51 -3.61
N ALA A 404 1.67 10.90 -4.71
CA ALA A 404 0.25 11.25 -4.76
C ALA A 404 -0.65 10.02 -5.03
N VAL A 405 -0.06 8.88 -5.42
CA VAL A 405 -0.78 7.66 -5.83
C VAL A 405 -1.81 7.97 -6.92
N GLY A 406 -1.38 8.73 -7.94
CA GLY A 406 -2.26 9.22 -9.00
C GLY A 406 -1.51 9.54 -10.28
N PHE A 407 -2.25 9.83 -11.35
CA PHE A 407 -1.70 10.26 -12.63
C PHE A 407 -1.72 11.79 -12.73
N LYS A 408 -0.65 12.38 -13.26
CA LYS A 408 -0.62 13.84 -13.50
C LYS A 408 -1.42 14.23 -14.74
N ARG A 409 -1.60 13.29 -15.68
CA ARG A 409 -2.44 13.46 -16.87
C ARG A 409 -3.86 13.01 -16.59
N ASN A 410 -4.83 13.88 -16.86
CA ASN A 410 -6.26 13.64 -16.71
C ASN A 410 -7.03 14.15 -17.94
N GLU A 411 -8.34 14.34 -17.82
CA GLU A 411 -9.17 14.79 -18.95
C GLU A 411 -8.90 16.24 -19.37
N ASP A 412 -8.31 17.04 -18.47
CA ASP A 412 -8.11 18.49 -18.64
C ASP A 412 -6.71 18.86 -19.17
N ASN A 413 -5.74 17.93 -19.21
CA ASN A 413 -4.32 18.28 -19.46
C ASN A 413 -3.45 17.29 -20.25
#